data_AF-C7RH03-F1
#
_entry.id   AF-C7RH03-F1
#
_cell.length_a   1.000
_cell.length_b   1.000
_cell.length_c   1.000
_cell.angle_alpha   90.00
_cell.angle_beta   90.00
_cell.angle_gamma   90.00
#
_symmetry.space_group_name_H-M   'P 1'
#
loop_
_entity.id
_entity.type
_entity.pdbx_description
1 polymer ?
#
loop_
_entity_poly.entity_id
_entity_poly.type
_entity_poly.pdbx_seq_one_letter_code
_entity_poly.pdbx_strand_id
1 'polypeptide(L)'
;MYYENEWIHPNLCVKDSHDFDFDPISGQYCFIIANNIASSFIIEKAVNKLIKSGFKYFSIFGEYAKLWEEIIYSLTKEENSIKVEASELDLMKLAYDLSVYVTFKTKSINYLISDDEYFTEYVIGDLDDILNENTLFTPSDWKRFRDGYEFTYHDKDAIISIGKELFLGYLGKEKSFSYSDKGINFRIFEGKSFAEIWISYL
;
A
#
# COMPACT_ATOMS: atom_id res chain seq x y z
N MET A 1 -5.74 -18.40 -8.91
CA MET A 1 -6.48 -18.71 -7.67
C MET A 1 -7.52 -17.62 -7.56
N TYR A 2 -8.79 -17.99 -7.39
CA TYR A 2 -9.87 -17.03 -7.29
C TYR A 2 -10.31 -16.94 -5.84
N TYR A 3 -10.14 -15.79 -5.21
CA TYR A 3 -10.48 -15.59 -3.81
C TYR A 3 -11.92 -15.10 -3.66
N GLU A 4 -12.78 -15.89 -3.03
CA GLU A 4 -14.18 -15.52 -2.79
C GLU A 4 -14.44 -15.24 -1.29
N ASN A 5 -14.12 -14.02 -0.84
CA ASN A 5 -14.24 -13.60 0.57
C ASN A 5 -13.47 -14.54 1.53
N GLU A 6 -12.23 -14.84 1.16
CA GLU A 6 -11.39 -15.77 1.90
C GLU A 6 -10.57 -15.05 2.97
N TRP A 7 -10.58 -15.59 4.18
CA TRP A 7 -9.71 -15.13 5.26
C TRP A 7 -8.36 -15.84 5.19
N ILE A 8 -7.36 -15.14 4.67
CA ILE A 8 -5.99 -15.68 4.57
C ILE A 8 -5.16 -15.40 5.84
N HIS A 9 -5.57 -14.40 6.63
CA HIS A 9 -5.04 -14.13 7.97
C HIS A 9 -6.17 -13.76 8.94
N PRO A 10 -5.94 -13.80 10.27
CA PRO A 10 -6.98 -13.50 11.27
C PRO A 10 -7.66 -12.13 11.12
N ASN A 11 -7.03 -11.18 10.42
CA ASN A 11 -7.53 -9.83 10.21
C ASN A 11 -7.46 -9.36 8.74
N LEU A 12 -7.32 -10.28 7.78
CA LEU A 12 -7.32 -9.96 6.35
C LEU A 12 -8.29 -10.89 5.60
N CYS A 13 -9.26 -10.28 4.93
CA CYS A 13 -10.16 -10.95 3.99
C CYS A 13 -9.86 -10.48 2.56
N VAL A 14 -9.86 -11.41 1.61
CA VAL A 14 -9.55 -11.17 0.20
C VAL A 14 -10.75 -11.50 -0.66
N LYS A 15 -11.02 -10.64 -1.66
CA LYS A 15 -12.07 -10.87 -2.64
C LYS A 15 -11.64 -10.44 -4.05
N ASP A 16 -11.66 -11.37 -4.99
CA ASP A 16 -11.65 -11.07 -6.42
C ASP A 16 -13.09 -10.81 -6.92
N SER A 17 -13.27 -9.81 -7.78
CA SER A 17 -14.56 -9.35 -8.29
C SER A 17 -14.41 -8.58 -9.60
N HIS A 18 -14.81 -9.19 -10.71
CA HIS A 18 -14.75 -8.58 -12.04
C HIS A 18 -15.81 -7.50 -12.32
N ASP A 19 -16.66 -7.22 -11.35
CA ASP A 19 -17.71 -6.20 -11.43
C ASP A 19 -17.80 -5.33 -10.17
N PHE A 20 -16.87 -5.50 -9.23
CA PHE A 20 -16.91 -4.92 -7.88
C PHE A 20 -18.29 -5.05 -7.20
N ASP A 21 -19.10 -6.07 -7.51
CA ASP A 21 -20.34 -6.34 -6.80
C ASP A 21 -20.08 -7.31 -5.65
N PHE A 22 -19.95 -6.71 -4.46
CA PHE A 22 -19.72 -7.44 -3.23
C PHE A 22 -20.48 -6.79 -2.09
N ASP A 23 -20.76 -7.58 -1.06
CA ASP A 23 -21.27 -7.08 0.20
C ASP A 23 -20.11 -7.12 1.20
N PRO A 24 -19.39 -6.00 1.38
CA PRO A 24 -18.19 -6.00 2.19
C PRO A 24 -18.54 -6.27 3.65
N ILE A 25 -17.67 -7.02 4.33
CA ILE A 25 -17.69 -7.09 5.79
C ILE A 25 -17.28 -5.71 6.32
N SER A 26 -17.83 -5.29 7.45
CA SER A 26 -17.40 -4.05 8.09
C SER A 26 -15.89 -4.08 8.36
N GLY A 27 -15.21 -2.98 8.04
CA GLY A 27 -13.76 -2.91 8.15
C GLY A 27 -13.25 -1.49 8.28
N GLN A 28 -11.95 -1.35 8.51
CA GLN A 28 -11.31 -0.04 8.70
C GLN A 28 -10.40 0.35 7.54
N TYR A 29 -9.71 -0.64 6.96
CA TYR A 29 -8.67 -0.45 5.94
C TYR A 29 -9.00 -1.27 4.70
N CYS A 30 -9.17 -0.58 3.57
CA CYS A 30 -9.45 -1.20 2.28
C CYS A 30 -8.21 -1.09 1.38
N PHE A 31 -7.81 -2.21 0.81
CA PHE A 31 -6.75 -2.33 -0.19
C PHE A 31 -7.42 -2.75 -1.49
N ILE A 32 -7.11 -2.06 -2.57
CA ILE A 32 -7.82 -2.23 -3.84
C ILE A 32 -6.80 -2.42 -4.95
N ILE A 33 -6.99 -3.47 -5.74
CA ILE A 33 -6.40 -3.64 -7.07
C ILE A 33 -7.51 -3.27 -8.07
N ALA A 34 -7.32 -2.15 -8.77
CA ALA A 34 -8.25 -1.53 -9.70
C ALA A 34 -7.60 -1.42 -11.08
N ASN A 35 -7.47 -2.55 -11.76
CA ASN A 35 -6.73 -2.67 -13.00
C ASN A 35 -7.62 -2.77 -14.24
N ASN A 36 -8.82 -3.34 -14.13
CA ASN A 36 -9.63 -3.73 -15.30
C ASN A 36 -10.92 -2.92 -15.46
N ILE A 37 -11.50 -2.40 -14.37
CA ILE A 37 -12.82 -1.76 -14.38
C ILE A 37 -12.68 -0.23 -14.45
N ALA A 38 -12.92 0.34 -15.63
CA ALA A 38 -12.94 1.79 -15.87
C ALA A 38 -14.30 2.46 -15.60
N SER A 39 -15.34 1.69 -15.27
CA SER A 39 -16.72 2.21 -15.19
C SER A 39 -16.95 2.99 -13.89
N SER A 40 -17.07 4.32 -13.99
CA SER A 40 -17.35 5.17 -12.84
C SER A 40 -18.62 4.77 -12.09
N PHE A 41 -19.66 4.32 -12.78
CA PHE A 41 -20.91 3.86 -12.14
C PHE A 41 -20.68 2.63 -11.25
N ILE A 42 -19.89 1.67 -11.73
CA ILE A 42 -19.56 0.46 -10.96
C ILE A 42 -18.71 0.84 -9.73
N ILE A 43 -17.68 1.67 -9.94
CA ILE A 43 -16.79 2.13 -8.87
C ILE A 43 -17.59 2.93 -7.83
N GLU A 44 -18.48 3.84 -8.24
CA GLU A 44 -19.30 4.65 -7.34
C GLU A 44 -20.22 3.77 -6.47
N LYS A 45 -20.81 2.71 -7.05
CA LYS A 45 -21.60 1.73 -6.29
C LYS A 45 -20.74 1.02 -5.24
N ALA A 46 -19.56 0.56 -5.62
CA ALA A 46 -18.63 -0.13 -4.72
C ALA A 46 -18.12 0.78 -3.59
N VAL A 47 -17.68 1.99 -3.92
CA VAL A 47 -17.21 3.00 -2.96
C VAL A 47 -18.31 3.35 -1.95
N ASN A 48 -19.54 3.56 -2.41
CA ASN A 48 -20.68 3.80 -1.51
C ASN A 48 -20.90 2.65 -0.52
N LYS A 49 -20.78 1.39 -0.96
CA LYS A 49 -20.88 0.23 -0.07
C LYS A 49 -19.75 0.21 0.96
N LEU A 50 -18.51 0.46 0.52
CA LEU A 50 -17.32 0.50 1.39
C LEU A 50 -17.43 1.60 2.45
N ILE A 51 -17.75 2.83 2.05
CA ILE A 51 -17.90 3.95 3.00
C ILE A 51 -19.01 3.66 4.02
N LYS A 52 -20.18 3.16 3.58
CA LYS A 52 -21.28 2.78 4.48
C LYS A 52 -20.90 1.67 5.46
N SER A 53 -19.96 0.82 5.08
CA SER A 53 -19.47 -0.30 5.90
C SER A 53 -18.35 0.11 6.87
N GLY A 54 -17.98 1.40 6.90
CA GLY A 54 -17.09 1.97 7.92
C GLY A 54 -15.64 2.13 7.51
N PHE A 55 -15.27 1.83 6.27
CA PHE A 55 -13.90 1.98 5.78
C PHE A 55 -13.49 3.47 5.74
N LYS A 56 -12.33 3.77 6.32
CA LYS A 56 -11.80 5.15 6.41
C LYS A 56 -10.44 5.34 5.72
N TYR A 57 -9.84 4.25 5.27
CA TYR A 57 -8.55 4.27 4.60
C TYR A 57 -8.62 3.40 3.36
N PHE A 58 -8.09 3.91 2.25
CA PHE A 58 -8.03 3.24 0.97
C PHE A 58 -6.59 3.29 0.46
N SER A 59 -5.98 2.13 0.21
CA SER A 59 -4.72 1.98 -0.53
C SER A 59 -5.03 1.32 -1.86
N ILE A 60 -4.76 1.99 -2.97
CA ILE A 60 -5.28 1.63 -4.29
C ILE A 60 -4.12 1.50 -5.26
N PHE A 61 -4.06 0.36 -5.93
CA PHE A 61 -3.13 0.05 -6.99
C PHE A 61 -3.88 -0.23 -8.31
N GLY A 62 -3.26 0.09 -9.46
CA GLY A 62 -3.71 -0.36 -10.78
C GLY A 62 -4.02 0.78 -11.75
N GLU A 63 -4.28 0.44 -13.01
CA GLU A 63 -4.55 1.40 -14.10
C GLU A 63 -5.62 2.45 -13.74
N TYR A 64 -6.66 2.04 -13.00
CA TYR A 64 -7.78 2.90 -12.63
C TYR A 64 -7.69 3.44 -11.19
N ALA A 65 -6.51 3.38 -10.54
CA ALA A 65 -6.33 3.85 -9.17
C ALA A 65 -6.70 5.34 -8.99
N LYS A 66 -6.37 6.19 -9.97
CA LYS A 66 -6.73 7.63 -9.93
C LYS A 66 -8.23 7.87 -10.05
N LEU A 67 -8.90 7.12 -10.89
CA LEU A 67 -10.37 7.20 -11.03
C LEU A 67 -11.06 6.82 -9.71
N TRP A 68 -10.58 5.79 -9.04
CA TRP A 68 -11.05 5.42 -7.71
C TRP A 68 -10.81 6.54 -6.68
N GLU A 69 -9.61 7.13 -6.65
CA GLU A 69 -9.29 8.25 -5.77
C GLU A 69 -10.23 9.44 -5.97
N GLU A 70 -10.46 9.84 -7.22
CA GLU A 70 -11.39 10.91 -7.58
C GLU A 70 -12.82 10.62 -7.12
N ILE A 71 -13.31 9.40 -7.35
CA ILE A 71 -14.68 9.01 -6.96
C ILE A 71 -14.82 8.98 -5.45
N ILE A 72 -13.86 8.43 -4.71
CA ILE A 72 -13.88 8.43 -3.23
C ILE A 72 -13.96 9.87 -2.73
N TYR A 73 -13.09 10.76 -3.19
CA TYR A 73 -13.13 12.15 -2.73
C TYR A 73 -14.40 12.88 -3.13
N SER A 74 -15.00 12.58 -4.29
CA SER A 74 -16.27 13.19 -4.72
C SER A 74 -17.47 12.78 -3.83
N LEU A 75 -17.44 11.57 -3.26
CA LEU A 75 -18.51 11.03 -2.42
C LEU A 75 -18.34 11.40 -0.94
N THR A 76 -17.15 11.84 -0.53
CA THR A 76 -16.83 12.14 0.87
C THR A 76 -16.86 13.65 1.13
N LYS A 77 -17.68 14.09 2.09
CA LYS A 77 -17.64 15.48 2.58
C LYS A 77 -16.34 15.73 3.36
N GLU A 78 -15.86 16.97 3.39
CA GLU A 78 -14.63 17.39 4.10
C GLU A 78 -14.58 16.97 5.59
N GLU A 79 -15.74 16.76 6.23
CA GLU A 79 -15.86 16.32 7.63
C GLU A 79 -15.54 14.83 7.85
N ASN A 80 -15.56 14.01 6.79
CA ASN A 80 -15.18 12.60 6.86
C ASN A 80 -13.67 12.50 6.61
N SER A 81 -12.91 12.17 7.65
CA SER A 81 -11.47 11.88 7.59
C SER A 81 -11.19 10.56 6.86
N ILE A 82 -11.49 10.52 5.57
CA ILE A 82 -11.12 9.43 4.68
C ILE A 82 -9.76 9.74 4.08
N LYS A 83 -8.85 8.78 4.21
CA LYS A 83 -7.50 8.87 3.65
C LYS A 83 -7.41 7.94 2.44
N VAL A 84 -7.00 8.48 1.30
CA VAL A 84 -6.77 7.69 0.07
C VAL A 84 -5.31 7.81 -0.33
N GLU A 85 -4.71 6.69 -0.69
CA GLU A 85 -3.40 6.60 -1.33
C GLU A 85 -3.56 5.79 -2.61
N ALA A 86 -3.34 6.40 -3.77
CA ALA A 86 -3.54 5.76 -5.07
C ALA A 86 -2.28 5.83 -5.93
N SER A 87 -1.90 4.69 -6.50
CA SER A 87 -0.73 4.53 -7.37
C SER A 87 -1.05 3.61 -8.54
N GLU A 88 -0.64 3.99 -9.74
CA GLU A 88 -0.79 3.15 -10.94
C GLU A 88 0.34 2.12 -11.06
N LEU A 89 1.50 2.36 -10.45
CA LEU A 89 2.73 1.60 -10.72
C LEU A 89 3.37 0.92 -9.48
N ASP A 90 2.87 1.16 -8.27
CA ASP A 90 3.55 0.73 -7.03
C ASP A 90 2.82 -0.44 -6.35
N LEU A 91 2.81 -1.61 -7.02
CA LEU A 91 2.20 -2.85 -6.50
C LEU A 91 2.87 -3.34 -5.22
N MET A 92 4.19 -3.27 -5.18
CA MET A 92 5.01 -3.70 -4.04
C MET A 92 4.66 -2.90 -2.78
N LYS A 93 4.45 -1.57 -2.90
CA LYS A 93 3.95 -0.76 -1.79
C LYS A 93 2.61 -1.26 -1.26
N LEU A 94 1.70 -1.74 -2.10
CA LEU A 94 0.41 -2.28 -1.65
C LEU A 94 0.63 -3.48 -0.73
N ALA A 95 1.49 -4.44 -1.13
CA ALA A 95 1.83 -5.62 -0.34
C ALA A 95 2.51 -5.25 0.99
N TYR A 96 3.48 -4.32 0.97
CA TYR A 96 4.14 -3.85 2.19
C TYR A 96 3.22 -3.08 3.12
N ASP A 97 2.38 -2.18 2.60
CA ASP A 97 1.37 -1.51 3.42
C ASP A 97 0.45 -2.56 4.04
N LEU A 98 -0.07 -3.50 3.26
CA LEU A 98 -0.92 -4.59 3.74
C LEU A 98 -0.24 -5.38 4.87
N SER A 99 1.04 -5.73 4.72
CA SER A 99 1.83 -6.43 5.75
C SER A 99 1.91 -5.65 7.08
N VAL A 100 2.06 -4.32 7.02
CA VAL A 100 2.08 -3.45 8.21
C VAL A 100 0.73 -3.45 8.91
N TYR A 101 -0.36 -3.37 8.16
CA TYR A 101 -1.69 -3.37 8.75
C TYR A 101 -2.08 -4.73 9.33
N VAL A 102 -1.74 -5.83 8.64
CA VAL A 102 -1.91 -7.19 9.17
C VAL A 102 -1.14 -7.35 10.47
N THR A 103 0.13 -6.95 10.51
CA THR A 103 1.04 -7.13 11.65
C THR A 103 0.71 -6.24 12.85
N PHE A 104 0.48 -4.93 12.63
CA PHE A 104 0.40 -3.94 13.71
C PHE A 104 -1.02 -3.44 14.03
N LYS A 105 -2.02 -3.77 13.21
CA LYS A 105 -3.43 -3.41 13.42
C LYS A 105 -4.30 -4.66 13.62
N THR A 106 -3.87 -5.55 14.52
CA THR A 106 -4.49 -6.87 14.77
C THR A 106 -5.97 -6.82 15.21
N LYS A 107 -6.46 -5.68 15.71
CA LYS A 107 -7.87 -5.48 16.09
C LYS A 107 -8.74 -4.88 14.97
N SER A 108 -8.14 -4.55 13.84
CA SER A 108 -8.83 -3.96 12.69
C SER A 108 -8.99 -5.01 11.60
N ILE A 109 -10.10 -4.95 10.87
CA ILE A 109 -10.34 -5.78 9.69
C ILE A 109 -9.78 -5.04 8.48
N ASN A 110 -8.87 -5.71 7.79
CA ASN A 110 -8.31 -5.31 6.51
C ASN A 110 -9.02 -6.10 5.40
N TYR A 111 -9.28 -5.43 4.29
CA TYR A 111 -9.95 -6.04 3.14
C TYR A 111 -9.14 -5.77 1.88
N LEU A 112 -8.79 -6.81 1.14
CA LEU A 112 -8.18 -6.70 -0.19
C LEU A 112 -9.25 -7.04 -1.23
N ILE A 113 -9.54 -6.10 -2.12
CA ILE A 113 -10.50 -6.27 -3.21
C ILE A 113 -9.75 -6.11 -4.53
N SER A 114 -10.01 -7.00 -5.47
CA SER A 114 -9.33 -6.96 -6.76
C SER A 114 -10.29 -7.20 -7.90
N ASP A 115 -10.10 -6.51 -9.02
CA ASP A 115 -10.70 -6.85 -10.31
C ASP A 115 -9.73 -7.61 -11.23
N ASP A 116 -8.59 -8.05 -10.70
CA ASP A 116 -7.51 -8.70 -11.44
C ASP A 116 -6.84 -9.80 -10.58
N GLU A 117 -7.19 -11.07 -10.81
CA GLU A 117 -6.69 -12.16 -9.95
C GLU A 117 -5.20 -12.41 -10.15
N TYR A 118 -4.65 -12.03 -11.30
CA TYR A 118 -3.21 -12.17 -11.56
C TYR A 118 -2.44 -11.26 -10.62
N PHE A 119 -2.82 -9.99 -10.50
CA PHE A 119 -2.21 -9.11 -9.51
C PHE A 119 -2.53 -9.50 -8.06
N THR A 120 -3.70 -10.07 -7.79
CA THR A 120 -4.00 -10.63 -6.46
C THR A 120 -2.98 -11.70 -6.08
N GLU A 121 -2.68 -12.65 -6.98
CA GLU A 121 -1.69 -13.70 -6.73
C GLU A 121 -0.30 -13.14 -6.39
N TYR A 122 0.17 -12.12 -7.10
CA TYR A 122 1.44 -11.45 -6.78
C TYR A 122 1.41 -10.81 -5.40
N VAL A 123 0.35 -10.08 -5.06
CA VAL A 123 0.26 -9.39 -3.77
C VAL A 123 0.21 -10.37 -2.62
N ILE A 124 -0.51 -11.48 -2.76
CA ILE A 124 -0.57 -12.52 -1.72
C ILE A 124 0.77 -13.25 -1.61
N GLY A 125 1.42 -13.59 -2.73
CA GLY A 125 2.76 -14.18 -2.71
C GLY A 125 3.79 -13.28 -2.02
N ASP A 126 3.84 -12.00 -2.40
CA ASP A 126 4.72 -11.01 -1.77
C ASP A 126 4.38 -10.83 -0.28
N LEU A 127 3.09 -10.78 0.08
CA LEU A 127 2.65 -10.68 1.47
C LEU A 127 3.15 -11.85 2.30
N ASP A 128 2.99 -13.08 1.80
CA ASP A 128 3.46 -14.29 2.48
C ASP A 128 4.99 -14.26 2.65
N ASP A 129 5.75 -13.85 1.63
CA ASP A 129 7.20 -13.72 1.75
C ASP A 129 7.62 -12.65 2.76
N ILE A 130 6.94 -11.51 2.80
CA ILE A 130 7.22 -10.43 3.77
C ILE A 130 6.90 -10.90 5.20
N LEU A 131 5.74 -11.54 5.41
CA LEU A 131 5.30 -11.97 6.75
C LEU A 131 6.10 -13.15 7.29
N ASN A 132 6.66 -13.99 6.42
CA ASN A 132 7.54 -15.10 6.80
C ASN A 132 9.02 -14.70 6.86
N GLU A 133 9.34 -13.40 6.75
CA GLU A 133 10.71 -12.88 6.78
C GLU A 133 11.63 -13.45 5.68
N ASN A 134 11.05 -13.83 4.54
CA ASN A 134 11.79 -14.26 3.35
C ASN A 134 12.33 -13.08 2.52
N THR A 135 11.96 -11.84 2.88
CA THR A 135 12.44 -10.60 2.25
C THR A 135 13.47 -9.90 3.13
N LEU A 136 14.28 -9.02 2.52
CA LEU A 136 15.25 -8.19 3.25
C LEU A 136 14.60 -7.07 4.09
N PHE A 137 13.33 -6.76 3.85
CA PHE A 137 12.59 -5.70 4.52
C PHE A 137 11.39 -6.28 5.24
N THR A 138 11.35 -6.14 6.56
CA THR A 138 10.24 -6.61 7.39
C THR A 138 9.09 -5.58 7.43
N PRO A 139 7.89 -5.97 7.92
CA PRO A 139 6.83 -4.99 8.20
C PRO A 139 7.28 -3.89 9.17
N SER A 140 8.14 -4.20 10.14
CA SER A 140 8.68 -3.20 11.08
C SER A 140 9.51 -2.14 10.37
N ASP A 141 10.31 -2.57 9.39
CA ASP A 141 11.18 -1.69 8.62
C ASP A 141 10.34 -0.79 7.71
N TRP A 142 9.37 -1.37 7.00
CA TRP A 142 8.43 -0.61 6.18
C TRP A 142 7.70 0.44 7.01
N LYS A 143 7.23 0.07 8.19
CA LYS A 143 6.58 1.00 9.11
C LYS A 143 7.50 2.16 9.49
N ARG A 144 8.77 1.89 9.82
CA ARG A 144 9.76 2.94 10.12
C ARG A 144 9.96 3.89 8.95
N PHE A 145 10.02 3.41 7.71
CA PHE A 145 10.12 4.30 6.54
C PHE A 145 8.88 5.16 6.31
N ARG A 146 7.70 4.59 6.55
CA ARG A 146 6.43 5.31 6.40
C ARG A 146 6.27 6.41 7.45
N ASP A 147 6.81 6.18 8.65
CA ASP A 147 6.83 7.19 9.71
C ASP A 147 7.93 8.26 9.48
N GLY A 148 8.92 7.97 8.63
CA GLY A 148 10.13 8.77 8.44
C GLY A 148 11.26 8.32 9.38
N TYR A 149 12.47 8.18 8.82
CA TYR A 149 13.62 7.65 9.54
C TYR A 149 14.89 8.44 9.21
N GLU A 150 15.56 8.95 10.24
CA GLU A 150 16.87 9.58 10.17
C GLU A 150 17.96 8.61 10.63
N PHE A 151 19.10 8.60 9.94
CA PHE A 151 20.23 7.72 10.23
C PHE A 151 21.56 8.35 9.81
N THR A 152 22.67 7.89 10.37
CA THR A 152 24.01 8.40 10.05
C THR A 152 24.76 7.42 9.16
N TYR A 153 25.12 7.82 7.93
CA TYR A 153 25.97 7.04 7.02
C TYR A 153 27.30 7.70 6.74
N HIS A 154 28.41 7.02 7.06
CA HIS A 154 29.77 7.54 6.88
C HIS A 154 29.90 8.96 7.44
N ASP A 155 29.53 9.12 8.71
CA ASP A 155 29.59 10.37 9.48
C ASP A 155 28.74 11.53 8.90
N LYS A 156 27.73 11.21 8.08
CA LYS A 156 26.77 12.18 7.54
C LYS A 156 25.35 11.78 7.89
N ASP A 157 24.56 12.74 8.34
CA ASP A 157 23.13 12.52 8.57
C ASP A 157 22.39 12.33 7.25
N ALA A 158 21.46 11.39 7.25
CA ALA A 158 20.62 11.00 6.13
C ALA A 158 19.19 10.80 6.59
N ILE A 159 18.25 10.96 5.67
CA ILE A 159 16.83 10.81 5.95
C ILE A 159 16.15 10.03 4.83
N ILE A 160 15.15 9.26 5.22
CA ILE A 160 14.16 8.64 4.35
C ILE A 160 12.76 8.96 4.85
N SER A 161 11.86 9.30 3.93
CA SER A 161 10.44 9.52 4.22
C SER A 161 9.58 9.10 3.02
N ILE A 162 8.54 8.30 3.27
CA ILE A 162 7.61 7.82 2.23
C ILE A 162 6.24 8.49 2.40
N GLY A 163 5.97 9.48 1.55
CA GLY A 163 4.68 10.18 1.46
C GLY A 163 4.01 9.98 0.10
N LYS A 164 3.54 11.07 -0.52
CA LYS A 164 3.15 11.08 -1.94
C LYS A 164 4.34 10.79 -2.86
N GLU A 165 5.52 11.19 -2.43
CA GLU A 165 6.80 10.88 -3.04
C GLU A 165 7.72 10.30 -1.95
N LEU A 166 8.72 9.54 -2.38
CA LEU A 166 9.82 9.09 -1.54
C LEU A 166 10.91 10.17 -1.53
N PHE A 167 11.19 10.71 -0.35
CA PHE A 167 12.35 11.59 -0.12
C PHE A 167 13.47 10.79 0.51
N LEU A 168 14.65 10.81 -0.09
CA LEU A 168 15.78 9.99 0.34
C LEU A 168 17.13 10.67 0.04
N GLY A 169 18.03 10.69 1.02
CA GLY A 169 19.43 11.07 0.82
C GLY A 169 20.08 11.64 2.07
N TYR A 170 21.27 12.21 1.91
CA TYR A 170 21.91 12.99 2.98
C TYR A 170 21.10 14.24 3.28
N LEU A 171 21.09 14.66 4.55
CA LEU A 171 20.35 15.82 5.00
C LEU A 171 20.77 17.07 4.21
N GLY A 172 19.79 17.76 3.61
CA GLY A 172 19.99 18.91 2.72
C GLY A 172 20.40 18.59 1.27
N LYS A 173 20.48 17.31 0.90
CA LYS A 173 20.77 16.82 -0.46
C LYS A 173 19.84 15.66 -0.88
N GLU A 174 18.66 15.63 -0.30
CA GLU A 174 17.65 14.62 -0.53
C GLU A 174 17.17 14.67 -1.99
N LYS A 175 16.85 13.50 -2.53
CA LYS A 175 16.17 13.36 -3.81
C LYS A 175 14.74 12.93 -3.59
N SER A 176 13.84 13.47 -4.41
CA SER A 176 12.47 12.99 -4.49
C SER A 176 12.32 11.95 -5.60
N PHE A 177 11.54 10.91 -5.31
CA PHE A 177 11.19 9.85 -6.24
C PHE A 177 9.68 9.63 -6.21
N SER A 178 9.08 9.59 -7.40
CA SER A 178 7.64 9.33 -7.53
C SER A 178 7.23 7.90 -7.16
N TYR A 179 8.18 6.96 -7.10
CA TYR A 179 7.94 5.55 -6.79
C TYR A 179 8.92 5.06 -5.74
N SER A 180 8.40 4.32 -4.75
CA SER A 180 9.19 3.85 -3.62
C SER A 180 10.32 2.90 -4.05
N ASP A 181 10.00 1.90 -4.86
CA ASP A 181 10.97 0.93 -5.40
C ASP A 181 12.15 1.59 -6.11
N LYS A 182 11.85 2.52 -7.02
CA LYS A 182 12.87 3.24 -7.79
C LYS A 182 13.84 3.98 -6.88
N GLY A 183 13.35 4.65 -5.84
CA GLY A 183 14.21 5.39 -4.93
C GLY A 183 14.99 4.50 -3.98
N ILE A 184 14.36 3.44 -3.44
CA ILE A 184 15.02 2.44 -2.58
C ILE A 184 16.21 1.78 -3.29
N ASN A 185 16.05 1.51 -4.60
CA ASN A 185 17.08 0.92 -5.45
C ASN A 185 18.00 1.96 -6.13
N PHE A 186 17.77 3.26 -5.95
CA PHE A 186 18.61 4.30 -6.54
C PHE A 186 19.92 4.46 -5.77
N ARG A 187 21.04 4.53 -6.49
CA ARG A 187 22.38 4.70 -5.91
C ARG A 187 22.63 6.13 -5.41
N ILE A 188 22.12 6.45 -4.22
CA ILE A 188 22.24 7.79 -3.59
C ILE A 188 23.45 7.85 -2.64
N PHE A 189 23.82 6.74 -2.02
CA PHE A 189 24.75 6.69 -0.90
C PHE A 189 26.12 6.18 -1.35
N GLU A 190 26.91 7.08 -1.96
CA GLU A 190 28.27 6.79 -2.41
C GLU A 190 28.34 5.59 -3.38
N GLY A 191 27.37 5.51 -4.29
CA GLY A 191 27.27 4.45 -5.28
C GLY A 191 26.48 3.23 -4.83
N LYS A 192 26.01 3.20 -3.58
CA LYS A 192 25.07 2.18 -3.06
C LYS A 192 23.64 2.71 -2.99
N SER A 193 22.69 1.81 -3.17
CA SER A 193 21.27 2.05 -2.94
C SER A 193 20.93 2.02 -1.46
N PHE A 194 19.73 2.47 -1.12
CA PHE A 194 19.26 2.38 0.25
C PHE A 194 19.07 0.92 0.69
N ALA A 195 18.52 0.08 -0.19
CA ALA A 195 18.40 -1.36 0.06
C ALA A 195 19.75 -2.03 0.36
N GLU A 196 20.81 -1.64 -0.34
CA GLU A 196 22.16 -2.21 -0.16
C GLU A 196 22.81 -1.82 1.18
N ILE A 197 22.50 -0.62 1.71
CA ILE A 197 23.09 -0.16 2.98
C ILE A 197 22.20 -0.45 4.19
N TRP A 198 20.92 -0.74 3.98
CA TRP A 198 19.98 -1.01 5.07
C TRP A 198 20.46 -2.10 6.02
N ILE A 199 20.98 -3.20 5.48
CA ILE A 199 21.48 -4.35 6.26
C ILE A 199 22.63 -3.95 7.20
N SER A 200 23.41 -2.91 6.86
CA SER A 200 24.50 -2.44 7.73
C SER A 200 24.05 -1.58 8.93
N TYR A 201 22.74 -1.32 9.05
CA TYR A 201 22.13 -0.53 10.14
C TYR A 201 21.22 -1.32 11.08
N LEU A 202 20.92 -2.58 10.75
CA LEU A 202 20.26 -3.52 11.65
C LEU A 202 21.29 -4.16 12.58
#